data_AF-A0A2G6N8Q8-F1
#
_entry.id   AF-A0A2G6N8Q8-F1
#
_cell.length_a   1.000
_cell.length_b   1.000
_cell.length_c   1.000
_cell.angle_alpha   90.00
_cell.angle_beta   90.00
_cell.angle_gamma   90.00
#
_symmetry.space_group_name_H-M   'P 1'
#
loop_
_entity.id
_entity.type
_entity.pdbx_description
1 polymer ?
#
loop_
_entity_poly.entity_id
_entity_poly.type
_entity_poly.pdbx_seq_one_letter_code
_entity_poly.pdbx_strand_id
1 'polypeptide(L)'
;MGQWKLRKNEEKEKQFSLQWENPSKHEIILKYSKATPSTIQAVFQSMGEDINISIRQMGGNIITVNDFFAIFLVNDTQWTRSVNLLYGTPEGVYFWKYKTPNEFKADYKNYIKNITQTARKHQYDTCFKYGNVIMGRWGGPIHEFAKLLANKNDPRAKSVYRQLLQTNPEKYDAQIEYASITKGKDEAIQSAKIVERDAEEKNLLDAAAKILHKDIPSISSYPLLTVNDQGLKVILIPLEPCNPWLLDDIAEKYKKITSIPVVIRRLPVSWTTPKPERSVYRPYLEKIASNIWKKQADFSGWSLAKLKNEIMKKAEEEGPQAVNSVNQLFREMEGAGYQWNATPIMNWLSHKIAPYFSKDPRTMVVGITELDIFSGKSNFVFSVYGGHKDSPVSILSYAKMRAKFTGRNQSRARLTDNAAKELVPASLKKLNIPRSIDPLCPYSYSNGLQRLEQKTLNLSEPVRKKIEKLKMEVSHYR
;
A
#
# COMPACT_ATOMS: atom_id res chain seq x y z
N MET A 1 -12.50 39.25 -18.92
CA MET A 1 -11.09 39.14 -18.48
C MET A 1 -10.31 40.23 -19.18
N GLY A 2 -9.67 41.15 -18.45
CA GLY A 2 -8.89 42.24 -19.06
C GLY A 2 -7.64 41.75 -19.79
N GLN A 3 -7.03 42.61 -20.62
CA GLN A 3 -5.79 42.29 -21.32
C GLN A 3 -4.64 42.04 -20.33
N TRP A 4 -3.92 40.93 -20.50
CA TRP A 4 -2.70 40.62 -19.75
C TRP A 4 -1.51 41.34 -20.37
N LYS A 5 -0.66 41.95 -19.53
CA LYS A 5 0.59 42.60 -19.96
C LYS A 5 1.78 41.84 -19.42
N LEU A 6 2.74 41.50 -20.29
CA LEU A 6 4.02 40.94 -19.88
C LEU A 6 4.83 42.02 -19.15
N ARG A 7 5.20 41.75 -17.90
CA ARG A 7 5.95 42.66 -17.02
C ARG A 7 7.42 42.31 -16.94
N LYS A 8 7.74 41.01 -16.96
CA LYS A 8 9.10 40.51 -16.78
C LYS A 8 9.35 39.37 -17.76
N ASN A 9 10.49 39.44 -18.44
CA ASN A 9 11.04 38.36 -19.25
C ASN A 9 12.53 38.24 -18.91
N GLU A 10 12.86 37.29 -18.05
CA GLU A 10 14.25 37.00 -17.68
C GLU A 10 14.63 35.65 -18.26
N GLU A 11 15.70 35.65 -19.05
CA GLU A 11 16.31 34.43 -19.58
C GLU A 11 17.77 34.37 -19.12
N LYS A 12 18.12 33.26 -18.50
CA LYS A 12 19.48 32.86 -18.13
C LYS A 12 19.74 31.51 -18.80
N GLU A 13 21.00 31.16 -19.03
CA GLU A 13 21.42 30.01 -19.86
C GLU A 13 20.63 28.69 -19.63
N LYS A 14 20.18 28.44 -18.39
CA LYS A 14 19.41 27.22 -18.03
C LYS A 14 18.06 27.50 -17.37
N GLN A 15 17.62 28.75 -17.33
CA GLN A 15 16.41 29.16 -16.63
C GLN A 15 15.70 30.28 -17.36
N PHE A 16 14.37 30.27 -17.37
CA PHE A 16 13.62 31.46 -17.73
C PHE A 16 12.53 31.76 -16.71
N SER A 17 12.16 33.03 -16.60
CA SER A 17 11.06 33.52 -15.77
C SER A 17 10.26 34.55 -16.55
N LEU A 18 8.98 34.24 -16.76
CA LEU A 18 8.00 35.12 -17.39
C LEU A 18 6.98 35.55 -16.34
N GLN A 19 6.60 36.82 -16.36
CA GLN A 19 5.61 37.38 -15.43
C GLN A 19 4.61 38.24 -16.19
N TRP A 20 3.33 37.95 -16.02
CA TRP A 20 2.23 38.73 -16.57
C TRP A 20 1.36 39.28 -15.47
N GLU A 21 0.79 40.46 -15.71
CA GLU A 21 -0.14 41.13 -14.81
C GLU A 21 -1.35 41.66 -15.59
N ASN A 22 -2.53 41.65 -14.98
CA ASN A 22 -3.73 42.28 -15.55
C ASN A 22 -4.17 43.53 -14.75
N PRO A 23 -5.10 44.36 -15.27
CA PRO A 23 -5.56 45.57 -14.57
C PRO A 23 -6.19 45.32 -13.18
N SER A 24 -6.69 44.11 -12.94
CA SER A 24 -7.22 43.68 -11.64
C SER A 24 -6.12 43.23 -10.66
N LYS A 25 -4.84 43.44 -10.98
CA LYS A 25 -3.67 43.03 -10.19
C LYS A 25 -3.55 41.52 -9.99
N HIS A 26 -4.14 40.73 -10.88
CA HIS A 26 -3.82 39.30 -10.93
C HIS A 26 -2.46 39.15 -11.60
N GLU A 27 -1.68 38.20 -11.12
CA GLU A 27 -0.33 37.95 -11.59
C GLU A 27 -0.16 36.47 -11.94
N ILE A 28 0.47 36.20 -13.09
CA ILE A 28 0.90 34.87 -13.50
C ILE A 28 2.43 34.89 -13.60
N ILE A 29 3.10 33.96 -12.92
CA ILE A 29 4.54 33.74 -13.04
C ILE A 29 4.76 32.33 -13.60
N LEU A 30 5.56 32.22 -14.65
CA LEU A 30 6.06 30.96 -15.17
C LEU A 30 7.58 30.95 -15.04
N LYS A 31 8.11 30.04 -14.24
CA LYS A 31 9.55 29.76 -14.19
C LYS A 31 9.82 28.38 -14.78
N TYR A 32 10.97 28.25 -15.43
CA TYR A 32 11.49 26.99 -15.92
C TYR A 32 12.95 26.87 -15.54
N SER A 33 13.35 25.65 -15.17
CA SER A 33 14.73 25.26 -14.95
C SER A 33 15.03 24.02 -15.77
N LYS A 34 15.98 24.12 -16.71
CA LYS A 34 16.44 23.01 -17.52
C LYS A 34 17.02 21.91 -16.62
N ALA A 35 16.63 20.67 -16.89
CA ALA A 35 17.15 19.51 -16.16
C ALA A 35 17.37 18.33 -17.11
N THR A 36 18.13 17.36 -16.64
CA THR A 36 18.36 16.08 -17.33
C THR A 36 17.72 14.96 -16.50
N PRO A 37 17.58 13.73 -17.02
CA PRO A 37 17.06 12.61 -16.24
C PRO A 37 17.80 12.38 -14.91
N SER A 38 19.10 12.69 -14.82
CA SER A 38 19.88 12.55 -13.58
C SER A 38 19.76 13.74 -12.63
N THR A 39 19.38 14.92 -13.11
CA THR A 39 19.34 16.15 -12.29
C THR A 39 17.93 16.63 -11.96
N ILE A 40 16.90 16.09 -12.62
CA ILE A 40 15.52 16.54 -12.46
C ILE A 40 15.00 16.46 -11.02
N GLN A 41 15.39 15.42 -10.26
CA GLN A 41 15.00 15.27 -8.86
C GLN A 41 15.54 16.41 -8.00
N ALA A 42 16.83 16.73 -8.15
CA ALA A 42 17.48 17.80 -7.39
C ALA A 42 16.88 19.17 -7.75
N VAL A 43 16.65 19.44 -9.04
CA VAL A 43 16.03 20.70 -9.50
C VAL A 43 14.59 20.82 -8.97
N PHE A 44 13.81 19.74 -9.04
CA PHE A 44 12.44 19.73 -8.54
C PHE A 44 12.39 19.96 -7.02
N GLN A 45 13.25 19.30 -6.26
CA GLN A 45 13.33 19.47 -4.81
C GLN A 45 13.77 20.90 -4.42
N SER A 46 14.77 21.46 -5.12
CA SER A 46 15.22 22.83 -4.88
C SER A 46 14.09 23.85 -5.08
N MET A 47 13.36 23.77 -6.21
CA MET A 47 12.22 24.67 -6.45
C MET A 47 11.06 24.42 -5.47
N GLY A 48 10.87 23.18 -5.02
CA GLY A 48 9.88 22.81 -4.02
C GLY A 48 10.18 23.40 -2.63
N GLU A 49 11.45 23.45 -2.23
CA GLU A 49 11.84 24.00 -0.92
C GLU A 49 11.60 25.51 -0.84
N ASP A 50 11.83 26.26 -1.92
CA ASP A 50 11.51 27.70 -1.98
C ASP A 50 10.02 27.97 -1.71
N ILE A 51 9.14 27.11 -2.24
CA ILE A 51 7.69 27.20 -2.01
C ILE A 51 7.36 26.81 -0.56
N ASN A 52 8.00 25.77 -0.05
CA ASN A 52 7.82 25.30 1.32
C ASN A 52 8.21 26.37 2.35
N ILE A 53 9.31 27.10 2.13
CA ILE A 53 9.70 28.26 2.93
C ILE A 53 8.60 29.33 2.90
N SER A 54 8.06 29.62 1.71
CA SER A 54 6.97 30.61 1.55
C SER A 54 5.71 30.20 2.32
N ILE A 55 5.32 28.92 2.27
CA ILE A 55 4.18 28.39 3.04
C ILE A 55 4.42 28.53 4.55
N ARG A 56 5.63 28.22 5.03
CA ARG A 56 5.97 28.31 6.46
C ARG A 56 5.93 29.75 6.98
N GLN A 57 6.45 30.69 6.20
CA GLN A 57 6.56 32.09 6.61
C GLN A 57 5.23 32.83 6.53
N MET A 58 4.44 32.57 5.49
CA MET A 58 3.26 33.38 5.20
C MET A 58 1.93 32.62 5.40
N GLY A 59 2.00 31.32 5.66
CA GLY A 59 0.86 30.42 5.77
C GLY A 59 0.39 29.89 4.42
N GLY A 60 -0.25 28.72 4.43
CA GLY A 60 -0.71 28.07 3.20
C GLY A 60 -1.07 26.61 3.44
N ASN A 61 -1.49 25.92 2.38
CA ASN A 61 -1.85 24.51 2.40
C ASN A 61 -1.21 23.79 1.22
N ILE A 62 -0.66 22.61 1.49
CA ILE A 62 -0.26 21.67 0.45
C ILE A 62 -1.54 20.99 -0.06
N ILE A 63 -1.83 21.11 -1.35
CA ILE A 63 -3.02 20.49 -1.96
C ILE A 63 -2.70 19.09 -2.45
N THR A 64 -1.58 18.92 -3.15
CA THR A 64 -1.11 17.62 -3.63
C THR A 64 0.40 17.62 -3.79
N VAL A 65 1.05 16.50 -3.53
CA VAL A 65 2.47 16.26 -3.83
C VAL A 65 2.59 14.82 -4.29
N ASN A 66 3.05 14.66 -5.52
CA ASN A 66 3.35 13.39 -6.17
C ASN A 66 4.73 13.51 -6.86
N ASP A 67 5.24 12.40 -7.38
CA ASP A 67 6.51 12.40 -8.12
C ASP A 67 6.48 13.40 -9.27
N PHE A 68 7.38 14.39 -9.20
CA PHE A 68 7.50 15.49 -10.15
C PHE A 68 6.21 16.28 -10.41
N PHE A 69 5.31 16.37 -9.42
CA PHE A 69 4.10 17.18 -9.52
C PHE A 69 3.58 17.60 -8.15
N ALA A 70 3.44 18.90 -7.91
CA ALA A 70 2.94 19.42 -6.65
C ALA A 70 2.09 20.68 -6.83
N ILE A 71 1.03 20.81 -6.03
CA ILE A 71 0.17 21.99 -5.99
C ILE A 71 0.09 22.51 -4.57
N PHE A 72 0.29 23.81 -4.43
CA PHE A 72 0.30 24.51 -3.15
C PHE A 72 -0.62 25.73 -3.22
N LEU A 73 -1.32 26.00 -2.12
CA LEU A 73 -2.00 27.26 -1.87
C LEU A 73 -1.14 28.06 -0.88
N VAL A 74 -0.79 29.29 -1.21
CA VAL A 74 0.06 30.15 -0.36
C VAL A 74 -0.66 31.46 -0.10
N ASN A 75 -0.68 31.93 1.15
CA ASN A 75 -1.04 33.32 1.43
C ASN A 75 0.22 34.14 1.16
N ASP A 76 0.34 34.79 0.00
CA ASP A 76 1.57 35.53 -0.33
C ASP A 76 1.74 36.79 0.52
N THR A 77 0.63 37.39 0.95
CA THR A 77 0.57 38.52 1.88
C THR A 77 -0.75 38.48 2.64
N GLN A 78 -0.95 39.38 3.60
CA GLN A 78 -2.26 39.58 4.25
C GLN A 78 -3.39 39.92 3.23
N TRP A 79 -3.03 40.42 2.05
CA TRP A 79 -3.96 40.89 1.01
C TRP A 79 -3.97 40.04 -0.26
N THR A 80 -3.10 39.03 -0.39
CA THR A 80 -2.98 38.23 -1.61
C THR A 80 -2.78 36.75 -1.33
N ARG A 81 -3.27 35.93 -2.25
CA ARG A 81 -3.12 34.47 -2.23
C ARG A 81 -2.67 33.98 -3.59
N SER A 82 -1.96 32.85 -3.61
CA SER A 82 -1.59 32.19 -4.84
C SER A 82 -1.81 30.69 -4.85
N VAL A 83 -2.06 30.19 -6.06
CA VAL A 83 -1.93 28.77 -6.41
C VAL A 83 -0.58 28.60 -7.10
N ASN A 84 0.24 27.70 -6.57
CA ASN A 84 1.55 27.40 -7.07
C ASN A 84 1.56 25.94 -7.54
N LEU A 85 1.87 25.71 -8.82
CA LEU A 85 2.01 24.40 -9.41
C LEU A 85 3.48 24.20 -9.79
N LEU A 86 4.07 23.10 -9.33
CA LEU A 86 5.41 22.66 -9.70
C LEU A 86 5.31 21.31 -10.42
N TYR A 87 5.92 21.16 -11.58
CA TYR A 87 5.96 19.87 -12.27
C TYR A 87 7.22 19.66 -13.10
N GLY A 88 7.68 18.41 -13.18
CA GLY A 88 8.84 18.01 -13.99
C GLY A 88 8.45 17.43 -15.35
N THR A 89 9.35 17.52 -16.32
CA THR A 89 9.30 16.88 -17.65
C THR A 89 10.71 16.37 -17.99
N PRO A 90 10.89 15.56 -19.04
CA PRO A 90 12.21 15.16 -19.50
C PRO A 90 13.17 16.32 -19.85
N GLU A 91 12.64 17.49 -20.20
CA GLU A 91 13.43 18.68 -20.57
C GLU A 91 13.80 19.54 -19.34
N GLY A 92 13.01 19.50 -18.27
CA GLY A 92 13.22 20.33 -17.09
C GLY A 92 12.02 20.44 -16.16
N VAL A 93 12.12 21.34 -15.18
CA VAL A 93 11.10 21.60 -14.16
C VAL A 93 10.43 22.95 -14.41
N TYR A 94 9.11 22.96 -14.33
CA TYR A 94 8.26 24.12 -14.52
C TYR A 94 7.57 24.50 -13.21
N PHE A 95 7.54 25.79 -12.94
CA PHE A 95 6.81 26.37 -11.83
C PHE A 95 5.84 27.41 -12.36
N TRP A 96 4.57 27.25 -12.04
CA TRP A 96 3.52 28.20 -12.33
C TRP A 96 3.00 28.78 -11.03
N LYS A 97 2.88 30.10 -10.95
CA LYS A 97 2.24 30.81 -9.85
C LYS A 97 1.14 31.67 -10.40
N TYR A 98 -0.05 31.55 -9.83
CA TYR A 98 -1.14 32.48 -10.07
C TYR A 98 -1.53 33.14 -8.77
N LYS A 99 -1.25 34.44 -8.69
CA LYS A 99 -1.48 35.27 -7.52
C LYS A 99 -2.63 36.22 -7.79
N THR A 100 -3.49 36.39 -6.79
CA THR A 100 -4.69 37.22 -6.86
C THR A 100 -4.87 37.98 -5.56
N PRO A 101 -5.45 39.20 -5.59
CA PRO A 101 -5.89 39.89 -4.38
C PRO A 101 -7.01 39.14 -3.67
N ASN A 102 -7.05 39.20 -2.34
CA ASN A 102 -7.99 38.46 -1.49
C ASN A 102 -9.45 38.95 -1.64
N GLU A 103 -9.62 40.21 -2.04
CA GLU A 103 -10.92 40.81 -2.34
C GLU A 103 -11.64 40.14 -3.53
N PHE A 104 -10.88 39.49 -4.42
CA PHE A 104 -11.46 38.66 -5.46
C PHE A 104 -11.73 37.25 -4.92
N LYS A 105 -13.00 36.84 -4.90
CA LYS A 105 -13.39 35.43 -4.76
C LYS A 105 -12.95 34.66 -6.01
N ALA A 106 -11.66 34.35 -6.10
CA ALA A 106 -11.14 33.55 -7.20
C ALA A 106 -11.64 32.11 -7.07
N ASP A 107 -12.16 31.56 -8.17
CA ASP A 107 -12.46 30.14 -8.27
C ASP A 107 -11.15 29.36 -8.47
N TYR A 108 -10.43 29.19 -7.36
CA TYR A 108 -9.18 28.45 -7.34
C TYR A 108 -9.37 27.00 -7.77
N LYS A 109 -10.56 26.41 -7.58
CA LYS A 109 -10.83 25.03 -8.00
C LYS A 109 -10.79 24.93 -9.52
N ASN A 110 -11.44 25.85 -10.22
CA ASN A 110 -11.37 25.90 -11.68
C ASN A 110 -9.96 26.24 -12.18
N TYR A 111 -9.24 27.14 -11.53
CA TYR A 111 -7.85 27.42 -11.89
C TYR A 111 -6.95 26.18 -11.73
N ILE A 112 -6.99 25.53 -10.56
CA ILE A 112 -6.26 24.30 -10.25
C ILE A 112 -6.58 23.22 -11.29
N LYS A 113 -7.86 23.04 -11.63
CA LYS A 113 -8.30 22.06 -12.64
C LYS A 113 -7.69 22.36 -14.01
N ASN A 114 -7.76 23.60 -14.48
CA ASN A 114 -7.26 23.99 -15.79
C ASN A 114 -5.73 23.88 -15.87
N ILE A 115 -5.01 24.37 -14.87
CA ILE A 115 -3.56 24.33 -14.88
C ILE A 115 -3.02 22.90 -14.73
N THR A 116 -3.69 22.06 -13.93
CA THR A 116 -3.37 20.63 -13.82
C THR A 116 -3.52 19.96 -15.18
N GLN A 117 -4.62 20.23 -15.89
CA GLN A 117 -4.82 19.65 -17.21
C GLN A 117 -3.73 20.09 -18.21
N THR A 118 -3.41 21.39 -18.25
CA THR A 118 -2.36 21.92 -19.13
C THR A 118 -1.01 21.30 -18.82
N ALA A 119 -0.65 21.21 -17.54
CA ALA A 119 0.62 20.61 -17.12
C ALA A 119 0.69 19.11 -17.41
N ARG A 120 -0.38 18.34 -17.15
CA ARG A 120 -0.42 16.90 -17.45
C ARG A 120 -0.35 16.64 -18.96
N LYS A 121 -1.04 17.45 -19.77
CA LYS A 121 -0.92 17.38 -21.23
C LYS A 121 0.52 17.64 -21.67
N HIS A 122 1.13 18.72 -21.17
CA HIS A 122 2.51 19.06 -21.50
C HIS A 122 3.49 17.96 -21.08
N GLN A 123 3.35 17.40 -19.86
CA GLN A 123 4.14 16.26 -19.42
C GLN A 123 4.01 15.07 -20.37
N TYR A 124 2.80 14.71 -20.78
CA TYR A 124 2.56 13.62 -21.72
C TYR A 124 3.20 13.90 -23.09
N ASP A 125 2.93 15.06 -23.69
CA ASP A 125 3.43 15.44 -25.03
C ASP A 125 4.97 15.42 -25.05
N THR A 126 5.62 15.98 -24.02
CA THR A 126 7.08 15.98 -23.89
C THR A 126 7.61 14.57 -23.61
N CYS A 127 6.95 13.77 -22.78
CA CYS A 127 7.35 12.36 -22.58
C CYS A 127 7.23 11.55 -23.87
N PHE A 128 6.22 11.80 -24.68
CA PHE A 128 6.01 11.13 -25.95
C PHE A 128 7.11 11.50 -26.96
N LYS A 129 7.39 12.81 -27.11
CA LYS A 129 8.46 13.33 -27.98
C LYS A 129 9.83 12.71 -27.69
N TYR A 130 10.14 12.45 -26.42
CA TYR A 130 11.42 11.87 -25.99
C TYR A 130 11.43 10.34 -25.96
N GLY A 131 10.38 9.68 -26.46
CA GLY A 131 10.25 8.22 -26.43
C GLY A 131 10.04 7.62 -25.04
N ASN A 132 9.88 8.43 -24.00
CA ASN A 132 9.73 7.96 -22.61
C ASN A 132 8.43 7.17 -22.41
N VAL A 133 7.35 7.52 -23.12
CA VAL A 133 6.09 6.77 -23.09
C VAL A 133 6.30 5.34 -23.58
N ILE A 134 7.05 5.17 -24.69
CA ILE A 134 7.33 3.87 -25.32
C ILE A 134 8.32 3.06 -24.47
N MET A 135 9.20 3.74 -23.73
CA MET A 135 10.15 3.11 -22.80
C MET A 135 9.55 2.84 -21.40
N GLY A 136 8.26 3.11 -21.17
CA GLY A 136 7.59 2.90 -19.88
C GLY A 136 7.98 3.85 -18.76
N ARG A 137 8.71 4.92 -19.08
CA ARG A 137 9.08 5.95 -18.10
C ARG A 137 7.91 6.92 -17.91
N TRP A 138 7.83 7.56 -16.74
CA TRP A 138 6.78 8.54 -16.43
C TRP A 138 5.34 7.97 -16.38
N GLY A 139 5.19 6.68 -16.07
CA GLY A 139 3.88 6.01 -16.02
C GLY A 139 2.89 6.61 -15.03
N GLY A 140 3.34 7.28 -13.96
CA GLY A 140 2.47 8.05 -13.06
C GLY A 140 1.79 9.24 -13.75
N PRO A 141 2.57 10.23 -14.23
CA PRO A 141 2.03 11.38 -14.96
C PRO A 141 1.19 11.02 -16.20
N ILE A 142 1.58 9.99 -16.96
CA ILE A 142 0.81 9.52 -18.12
C ILE A 142 -0.57 8.99 -17.68
N HIS A 143 -0.61 8.21 -16.59
CA HIS A 143 -1.86 7.68 -16.04
C HIS A 143 -2.78 8.79 -15.55
N GLU A 144 -2.26 9.78 -14.84
CA GLU A 144 -3.04 10.94 -14.40
C GLU A 144 -3.59 11.75 -15.57
N PHE A 145 -2.84 11.89 -16.67
CA PHE A 145 -3.36 12.52 -17.89
C PHE A 145 -4.50 11.70 -18.52
N ALA A 146 -4.35 10.36 -18.59
CA ALA A 146 -5.38 9.47 -19.08
C ALA A 146 -6.69 9.59 -18.27
N LYS A 147 -6.60 9.63 -16.94
CA LYS A 147 -7.74 9.88 -16.03
C LYS A 147 -8.44 11.20 -16.31
N LEU A 148 -7.67 12.29 -16.50
CA LEU A 148 -8.23 13.61 -16.81
C LEU A 148 -8.99 13.61 -18.13
N LEU A 149 -8.48 12.92 -19.15
CA LEU A 149 -9.17 12.75 -20.43
C LEU A 149 -10.44 11.91 -20.28
N ALA A 150 -10.37 10.79 -19.56
CA ALA A 150 -11.52 9.91 -19.32
C ALA A 150 -12.66 10.63 -18.58
N ASN A 151 -12.34 11.42 -17.55
CA ASN A 151 -13.32 12.22 -16.80
C ASN A 151 -14.04 13.28 -17.66
N LYS A 152 -13.45 13.65 -18.81
CA LYS A 152 -14.04 14.57 -19.79
C LYS A 152 -14.73 13.84 -20.96
N ASN A 153 -14.80 12.51 -20.92
CA ASN A 153 -15.20 11.67 -22.05
C ASN A 153 -14.42 11.97 -23.33
N ASP A 154 -13.15 12.38 -23.21
CA ASP A 154 -12.31 12.69 -24.37
C ASP A 154 -11.88 11.38 -25.06
N PRO A 155 -12.12 11.22 -26.37
CA PRO A 155 -11.82 9.98 -27.09
C PRO A 155 -10.33 9.60 -27.04
N ARG A 156 -9.43 10.56 -26.84
CA ARG A 156 -7.98 10.31 -26.72
C ARG A 156 -7.61 9.49 -25.49
N ALA A 157 -8.46 9.47 -24.45
CA ALA A 157 -8.21 8.71 -23.23
C ALA A 157 -7.85 7.25 -23.53
N LYS A 158 -8.57 6.62 -24.46
CA LYS A 158 -8.33 5.22 -24.86
C LYS A 158 -6.92 5.02 -25.41
N SER A 159 -6.46 5.92 -26.28
CA SER A 159 -5.12 5.84 -26.86
C SER A 159 -4.03 6.00 -25.80
N VAL A 160 -4.21 6.94 -24.87
CA VAL A 160 -3.23 7.20 -23.80
C VAL A 160 -3.16 6.02 -22.82
N TYR A 161 -4.29 5.46 -22.40
CA TYR A 161 -4.32 4.25 -21.58
C TYR A 161 -3.67 3.06 -22.29
N ARG A 162 -3.96 2.86 -23.59
CA ARG A 162 -3.35 1.77 -24.35
C ARG A 162 -1.83 1.87 -24.39
N GLN A 163 -1.29 3.06 -24.65
CA GLN A 163 0.16 3.30 -24.64
C GLN A 163 0.78 3.09 -23.25
N LEU A 164 0.09 3.53 -22.18
CA LEU A 164 0.52 3.29 -20.81
C LEU A 164 0.59 1.79 -20.51
N LEU A 165 -0.46 1.04 -20.86
CA LEU A 165 -0.59 -0.38 -20.52
C LEU A 165 0.31 -1.28 -21.36
N GLN A 166 0.72 -0.84 -22.56
CA GLN A 166 1.74 -1.54 -23.37
C GLN A 166 3.09 -1.61 -22.67
N THR A 167 3.43 -0.63 -21.83
CA THR A 167 4.73 -0.55 -21.16
C THR A 167 4.66 -0.80 -19.66
N ASN A 168 3.48 -0.59 -19.06
CA ASN A 168 3.21 -0.83 -17.65
C ASN A 168 1.95 -1.71 -17.48
N PRO A 169 1.96 -2.97 -17.95
CA PRO A 169 0.79 -3.85 -17.92
C PRO A 169 0.31 -4.19 -16.50
N GLU A 170 1.19 -4.07 -15.50
CA GLU A 170 0.90 -4.34 -14.08
C GLU A 170 0.26 -3.17 -13.34
N LYS A 171 -0.01 -2.03 -14.02
CA LYS A 171 -0.84 -0.95 -13.47
C LYS A 171 -2.32 -1.35 -13.47
N TYR A 172 -2.69 -2.20 -12.53
CA TYR A 172 -4.01 -2.82 -12.45
C TYR A 172 -5.16 -1.82 -12.25
N ASP A 173 -4.92 -0.69 -11.60
CA ASP A 173 -5.88 0.42 -11.53
C ASP A 173 -6.13 1.03 -12.92
N ALA A 174 -5.07 1.29 -13.70
CA ALA A 174 -5.19 1.74 -15.08
C ALA A 174 -5.87 0.70 -16.00
N GLN A 175 -5.67 -0.61 -15.77
CA GLN A 175 -6.36 -1.68 -16.49
C GLN A 175 -7.89 -1.62 -16.28
N ILE A 176 -8.35 -1.46 -15.03
CA ILE A 176 -9.78 -1.33 -14.71
C ILE A 176 -10.36 -0.05 -15.29
N GLU A 177 -9.66 1.08 -15.15
CA GLU A 177 -10.10 2.35 -15.74
C GLU A 177 -10.21 2.25 -17.27
N TYR A 178 -9.23 1.65 -17.93
CA TYR A 178 -9.25 1.42 -19.38
C TYR A 178 -10.42 0.53 -19.80
N ALA A 179 -10.66 -0.57 -19.07
CA ALA A 179 -11.78 -1.46 -19.33
C ALA A 179 -13.13 -0.72 -19.18
N SER A 180 -13.24 0.16 -18.18
CA SER A 180 -14.47 0.93 -17.91
C SER A 180 -14.86 1.91 -19.02
N ILE A 181 -13.87 2.46 -19.75
CA ILE A 181 -14.12 3.40 -20.86
C ILE A 181 -14.22 2.71 -22.23
N THR A 182 -13.71 1.49 -22.36
CA THR A 182 -13.75 0.71 -23.61
C THR A 182 -14.99 -0.16 -23.76
N LYS A 183 -15.66 -0.51 -22.65
CA LYS A 183 -16.99 -1.17 -22.52
C LYS A 183 -17.32 -2.22 -23.59
N GLY A 184 -17.27 -3.50 -23.22
CA GLY A 184 -17.79 -4.60 -24.05
C GLY A 184 -16.95 -4.97 -25.28
N LYS A 185 -15.77 -4.36 -25.43
CA LYS A 185 -14.76 -4.78 -26.41
C LYS A 185 -13.86 -5.84 -25.79
N ASP A 186 -13.26 -6.69 -26.64
CA ASP A 186 -12.28 -7.71 -26.22
C ASP A 186 -11.17 -7.14 -25.33
N GLU A 187 -10.76 -5.90 -25.59
CA GLU A 187 -9.76 -5.19 -24.79
C GLU A 187 -10.18 -5.00 -23.32
N ALA A 188 -11.46 -4.69 -23.05
CA ALA A 188 -11.97 -4.54 -21.69
C ALA A 188 -11.93 -5.89 -20.94
N ILE A 189 -12.30 -6.97 -21.64
CA ILE A 189 -12.27 -8.33 -21.11
C ILE A 189 -10.83 -8.76 -20.82
N GLN A 190 -9.89 -8.48 -21.72
CA GLN A 190 -8.47 -8.79 -21.53
C GLN A 190 -7.88 -8.04 -20.34
N SER A 191 -8.12 -6.73 -20.23
CA SER A 191 -7.70 -5.93 -19.08
C SER A 191 -8.27 -6.47 -17.76
N ALA A 192 -9.56 -6.81 -17.72
CA ALA A 192 -10.17 -7.39 -16.53
C ALA A 192 -9.59 -8.78 -16.19
N LYS A 193 -9.29 -9.63 -17.18
CA LYS A 193 -8.62 -10.93 -16.96
C LYS A 193 -7.22 -10.79 -16.38
N ILE A 194 -6.44 -9.80 -16.82
CA ILE A 194 -5.12 -9.51 -16.24
C ILE A 194 -5.25 -9.14 -14.76
N VAL A 195 -6.18 -8.23 -14.44
CA VAL A 195 -6.43 -7.80 -13.06
C VAL A 195 -6.92 -8.96 -12.20
N GLU A 196 -7.89 -9.74 -12.69
CA GLU A 196 -8.40 -10.92 -11.99
C GLU A 196 -7.28 -11.92 -11.67
N ARG A 197 -6.35 -12.14 -12.62
CA ARG A 197 -5.26 -13.10 -12.46
C ARG A 197 -4.24 -12.65 -11.40
N ASP A 198 -3.83 -11.38 -11.44
CA ASP A 198 -2.60 -10.95 -10.76
C ASP A 198 -2.80 -9.96 -9.61
N ALA A 199 -3.90 -9.20 -9.58
CA ALA A 199 -4.10 -8.19 -8.55
C ALA A 199 -4.28 -8.82 -7.15
N GLU A 200 -3.76 -8.12 -6.14
CA GLU A 200 -3.87 -8.52 -4.73
C GLU A 200 -4.97 -7.74 -3.98
N GLU A 201 -5.37 -6.58 -4.50
CA GLU A 201 -6.35 -5.68 -3.86
C GLU A 201 -7.80 -6.10 -4.16
N LYS A 202 -8.62 -6.22 -3.10
CA LYS A 202 -10.04 -6.65 -3.21
C LYS A 202 -10.86 -5.76 -4.14
N ASN A 203 -10.71 -4.44 -4.05
CA ASN A 203 -11.47 -3.50 -4.88
C ASN A 203 -11.17 -3.65 -6.38
N LEU A 204 -9.93 -3.95 -6.76
CA LEU A 204 -9.54 -4.20 -8.14
C LEU A 204 -10.11 -5.53 -8.65
N LEU A 205 -10.07 -6.58 -7.83
CA LEU A 205 -10.64 -7.89 -8.15
C LEU A 205 -12.18 -7.81 -8.28
N ASP A 206 -12.86 -7.13 -7.37
CA ASP A 206 -14.31 -6.90 -7.43
C ASP A 206 -14.70 -6.12 -8.70
N ALA A 207 -13.89 -5.13 -9.10
CA ALA A 207 -14.11 -4.38 -10.34
C ALA A 207 -13.90 -5.24 -11.59
N ALA A 208 -12.86 -6.07 -11.61
CA ALA A 208 -12.62 -7.04 -12.68
C ALA A 208 -13.78 -8.05 -12.80
N ALA A 209 -14.23 -8.62 -11.68
CA ALA A 209 -15.33 -9.58 -11.64
C ALA A 209 -16.63 -9.01 -12.22
N LYS A 210 -16.95 -7.74 -11.91
CA LYS A 210 -18.11 -7.04 -12.50
C LYS A 210 -18.03 -6.94 -14.02
N ILE A 211 -16.85 -6.65 -14.57
CA ILE A 211 -16.62 -6.56 -16.02
C ILE A 211 -16.71 -7.95 -16.66
N LEU A 212 -16.25 -8.99 -15.96
CA LEU A 212 -16.26 -10.38 -16.43
C LEU A 212 -17.58 -11.12 -16.14
N HIS A 213 -18.56 -10.46 -15.52
CA HIS A 213 -19.83 -11.04 -15.09
C HIS A 213 -19.66 -12.29 -14.20
N LYS A 214 -18.71 -12.22 -13.26
CA LYS A 214 -18.43 -13.28 -12.27
C LYS A 214 -18.94 -12.90 -10.89
N ASP A 215 -19.27 -13.93 -10.10
CA ASP A 215 -19.63 -13.76 -8.70
C ASP A 215 -18.47 -13.19 -7.88
N ILE A 216 -18.79 -12.28 -6.96
CA ILE A 216 -17.83 -11.67 -6.05
C ILE A 216 -17.85 -12.47 -4.74
N PRO A 217 -16.74 -13.11 -4.33
CA PRO A 217 -16.68 -13.89 -3.11
C PRO A 217 -16.81 -12.96 -1.90
N SER A 218 -17.51 -13.45 -0.88
CA SER A 218 -17.76 -12.73 0.37
C SER A 218 -17.50 -13.64 1.55
N ILE A 219 -17.02 -13.09 2.67
CA ILE A 219 -16.86 -13.88 3.91
C ILE A 219 -18.21 -14.44 4.38
N SER A 220 -19.30 -13.71 4.13
CA SER A 220 -20.65 -14.12 4.52
C SER A 220 -21.16 -15.36 3.80
N SER A 221 -20.60 -15.73 2.64
CA SER A 221 -21.01 -16.93 1.90
C SER A 221 -20.42 -18.22 2.46
N TYR A 222 -19.39 -18.15 3.32
CA TYR A 222 -18.83 -19.35 3.93
C TYR A 222 -19.76 -19.91 5.03
N PRO A 223 -19.81 -21.25 5.19
CA PRO A 223 -20.58 -21.88 6.26
C PRO A 223 -20.13 -21.42 7.64
N LEU A 224 -21.07 -21.39 8.59
CA LEU A 224 -20.77 -21.15 10.01
C LEU A 224 -19.90 -22.27 10.57
N LEU A 225 -19.01 -21.93 11.50
CA LEU A 225 -18.29 -22.90 12.30
C LEU A 225 -19.25 -23.80 13.08
N THR A 226 -19.03 -25.12 13.06
CA THR A 226 -19.87 -26.10 13.76
C THR A 226 -19.05 -27.02 14.66
N VAL A 227 -19.68 -27.63 15.66
CA VAL A 227 -19.07 -28.65 16.54
C VAL A 227 -18.68 -29.96 15.82
N ASN A 228 -19.19 -30.16 14.60
CA ASN A 228 -18.96 -31.36 13.79
C ASN A 228 -17.69 -31.29 12.94
N ASP A 229 -17.00 -30.15 12.94
CA ASP A 229 -15.75 -29.98 12.20
C ASP A 229 -14.58 -30.72 12.90
N GLN A 230 -14.57 -32.06 12.83
CA GLN A 230 -13.60 -32.95 13.50
C GLN A 230 -12.66 -33.66 12.50
N GLY A 231 -11.60 -34.32 12.99
CA GLY A 231 -10.63 -35.04 12.18
C GLY A 231 -9.35 -34.26 11.89
N LEU A 232 -8.42 -34.89 11.15
CA LEU A 232 -7.21 -34.24 10.64
C LEU A 232 -7.59 -33.27 9.52
N LYS A 233 -7.77 -32.00 9.88
CA LYS A 233 -8.12 -30.89 8.97
C LYS A 233 -7.67 -29.56 9.54
N VAL A 234 -7.55 -28.57 8.66
CA VAL A 234 -7.42 -27.16 9.03
C VAL A 234 -8.76 -26.47 8.85
N ILE A 235 -9.26 -25.83 9.90
CA ILE A 235 -10.36 -24.89 9.84
C ILE A 235 -9.75 -23.50 9.67
N LEU A 236 -9.95 -22.90 8.50
CA LEU A 236 -9.48 -21.56 8.17
C LEU A 236 -10.60 -20.55 8.41
N ILE A 237 -10.37 -19.61 9.33
CA ILE A 237 -11.35 -18.60 9.75
C ILE A 237 -10.88 -17.22 9.24
N PRO A 238 -11.54 -16.61 8.27
CA PRO A 238 -11.20 -15.25 7.84
C PRO A 238 -11.58 -14.22 8.91
N LEU A 239 -10.61 -13.38 9.31
CA LEU A 239 -10.77 -12.30 10.26
C LEU A 239 -10.53 -10.97 9.55
N GLU A 240 -11.56 -10.13 9.46
CA GLU A 240 -11.51 -8.88 8.70
C GLU A 240 -10.51 -7.86 9.27
N PRO A 241 -9.79 -7.09 8.43
CA PRO A 241 -9.77 -7.17 6.96
C PRO A 241 -9.16 -8.49 6.46
N CYS A 242 -9.84 -9.13 5.52
CA CYS A 242 -9.39 -10.36 4.86
C CYS A 242 -9.97 -10.37 3.44
N ASN A 243 -9.16 -10.72 2.44
CA ASN A 243 -9.56 -10.73 1.04
C ASN A 243 -10.09 -12.13 0.66
N PRO A 244 -11.41 -12.30 0.44
CA PRO A 244 -12.01 -13.62 0.17
C PRO A 244 -11.47 -14.28 -1.10
N TRP A 245 -11.05 -13.47 -2.09
CA TRP A 245 -10.46 -13.94 -3.34
C TRP A 245 -9.20 -14.80 -3.18
N LEU A 246 -8.57 -14.77 -2.00
CA LEU A 246 -7.33 -15.52 -1.73
C LEU A 246 -7.57 -16.87 -1.05
N LEU A 247 -8.73 -17.07 -0.42
CA LEU A 247 -8.89 -18.12 0.60
C LEU A 247 -8.91 -19.52 -0.01
N ASP A 248 -9.64 -19.72 -1.10
CA ASP A 248 -9.74 -21.01 -1.77
C ASP A 248 -8.39 -21.41 -2.40
N ASP A 249 -7.69 -20.47 -3.03
CA ASP A 249 -6.35 -20.69 -3.58
C ASP A 249 -5.33 -21.07 -2.49
N ILE A 250 -5.37 -20.39 -1.34
CA ILE A 250 -4.51 -20.71 -0.18
C ILE A 250 -4.84 -22.12 0.35
N ALA A 251 -6.13 -22.44 0.48
CA ALA A 251 -6.60 -23.73 0.95
C ALA A 251 -6.14 -24.88 0.04
N GLU A 252 -6.33 -24.76 -1.28
CA GLU A 252 -5.91 -25.78 -2.25
C GLU A 252 -4.38 -25.92 -2.32
N LYS A 253 -3.63 -24.81 -2.30
CA LYS A 253 -2.16 -24.87 -2.25
C LYS A 253 -1.67 -25.55 -0.97
N TYR A 254 -2.24 -25.22 0.19
CA TYR A 254 -1.90 -25.89 1.44
C TYR A 254 -2.21 -27.39 1.41
N LYS A 255 -3.38 -27.77 0.89
CA LYS A 255 -3.79 -29.16 0.73
C LYS A 255 -2.82 -29.90 -0.20
N LYS A 256 -2.34 -29.26 -1.26
CA LYS A 256 -1.30 -29.83 -2.13
C LYS A 256 0.04 -30.03 -1.39
N ILE A 257 0.44 -29.09 -0.54
CA ILE A 257 1.69 -29.19 0.24
C ILE A 257 1.63 -30.33 1.25
N THR A 258 0.52 -30.43 2.00
CA THR A 258 0.43 -31.26 3.22
C THR A 258 -0.42 -32.51 3.07
N SER A 259 -1.25 -32.58 2.04
CA SER A 259 -2.33 -33.56 1.90
C SER A 259 -3.31 -33.58 3.08
N ILE A 260 -3.42 -32.45 3.81
CA ILE A 260 -4.41 -32.25 4.88
C ILE A 260 -5.55 -31.37 4.33
N PRO A 261 -6.83 -31.78 4.48
CA PRO A 261 -7.96 -30.97 4.05
C PRO A 261 -8.04 -29.61 4.77
N VAL A 262 -8.44 -28.59 4.04
CA VAL A 262 -8.77 -27.26 4.59
C VAL A 262 -10.25 -27.01 4.38
N VAL A 263 -10.94 -26.53 5.42
CA VAL A 263 -12.32 -26.07 5.34
C VAL A 263 -12.37 -24.61 5.78
N ILE A 264 -13.01 -23.76 4.98
CA ILE A 264 -13.22 -22.36 5.33
C ILE A 264 -14.53 -22.24 6.11
N ARG A 265 -14.50 -21.54 7.25
CA ARG A 265 -15.64 -21.31 8.13
C ARG A 265 -15.67 -19.86 8.57
N ARG A 266 -16.85 -19.25 8.61
CA ARG A 266 -17.03 -17.94 9.25
C ARG A 266 -17.46 -18.12 10.70
N LEU A 267 -17.15 -17.13 11.53
CA LEU A 267 -17.56 -17.13 12.93
C LEU A 267 -19.08 -16.92 13.04
N PRO A 268 -19.74 -17.57 14.01
CA PRO A 268 -21.15 -17.31 14.35
C PRO A 268 -21.34 -15.99 15.12
N VAL A 269 -20.23 -15.34 15.50
CA VAL A 269 -20.21 -14.04 16.15
C VAL A 269 -19.53 -13.02 15.25
N SER A 270 -20.00 -11.77 15.32
CA SER A 270 -19.35 -10.67 14.62
C SER A 270 -17.94 -10.46 15.15
N TRP A 271 -16.99 -10.35 14.23
CA TRP A 271 -15.63 -9.93 14.52
C TRP A 271 -15.54 -8.41 14.46
N THR A 272 -14.91 -7.82 15.47
CA THR A 272 -14.55 -6.40 15.46
C THR A 272 -13.04 -6.31 15.53
N THR A 273 -12.45 -5.69 14.52
CA THR A 273 -11.01 -5.44 14.48
C THR A 273 -10.59 -4.64 15.71
N PRO A 274 -9.64 -5.12 16.54
CA PRO A 274 -9.16 -4.38 17.69
C PRO A 274 -8.47 -3.09 17.26
N LYS A 275 -8.32 -2.13 18.18
CA LYS A 275 -7.49 -0.94 17.92
C LYS A 275 -6.03 -1.37 17.73
N PRO A 276 -5.29 -0.73 16.81
CA PRO A 276 -3.87 -0.99 16.69
C PRO A 276 -3.12 -0.56 17.96
N GLU A 277 -2.06 -1.28 18.29
CA GLU A 277 -1.25 -1.02 19.49
C GLU A 277 -0.04 -0.13 19.20
N ARG A 278 0.50 -0.20 17.98
CA ARG A 278 1.63 0.63 17.58
C ARG A 278 1.63 0.94 16.08
N SER A 279 2.39 1.96 15.70
CA SER A 279 2.82 2.15 14.31
C SER A 279 3.96 1.17 14.00
N VAL A 280 4.08 0.77 12.73
CA VAL A 280 5.20 -0.04 12.21
C VAL A 280 6.57 0.56 12.58
N TYR A 281 6.66 1.89 12.62
CA TYR A 281 7.89 2.61 12.89
C TYR A 281 8.20 2.84 14.37
N ARG A 282 7.32 2.41 15.28
CA ARG A 282 7.55 2.64 16.72
C ARG A 282 8.91 2.10 17.20
N PRO A 283 9.32 0.85 16.89
CA PRO A 283 10.64 0.36 17.31
C PRO A 283 11.80 1.21 16.77
N TYR A 284 11.65 1.78 15.57
CA TYR A 284 12.65 2.65 14.97
C TYR A 284 12.74 4.00 15.69
N LEU A 285 11.59 4.60 16.04
CA LEU A 285 11.57 5.82 16.85
C LEU A 285 12.14 5.60 18.24
N GLU A 286 11.84 4.47 18.88
CA GLU A 286 12.42 4.11 20.18
C GLU A 286 13.93 3.94 20.07
N LYS A 287 14.45 3.38 18.97
CA LYS A 287 15.89 3.30 18.70
C LYS A 287 16.53 4.69 18.51
N ILE A 288 15.88 5.59 17.77
CA ILE A 288 16.33 6.99 17.65
C ILE A 288 16.35 7.65 19.03
N ALA A 289 15.29 7.48 19.81
CA ALA A 289 15.19 8.04 21.15
C ALA A 289 16.29 7.50 22.08
N SER A 290 16.58 6.19 22.05
CA SER A 290 17.70 5.61 22.81
C SER A 290 19.07 6.19 22.42
N ASN A 291 19.26 6.56 21.14
CA ASN A 291 20.50 7.20 20.70
C ASN A 291 20.62 8.65 21.18
N ILE A 292 19.51 9.38 21.22
CA ILE A 292 19.43 10.77 21.71
C ILE A 292 19.62 10.79 23.24
N TRP A 293 18.81 10.01 23.97
CA TRP A 293 18.78 9.97 25.42
C TRP A 293 19.44 8.69 25.94
N LYS A 294 20.77 8.59 25.78
CA LYS A 294 21.56 7.39 26.15
C LYS A 294 21.37 6.87 27.59
N LYS A 295 20.92 7.72 28.51
CA LYS A 295 20.65 7.35 29.92
C LYS A 295 19.25 6.76 30.13
N GLN A 296 18.36 6.83 29.14
CA GLN A 296 17.01 6.27 29.19
C GLN A 296 16.93 5.07 28.24
N ALA A 297 16.81 3.88 28.81
CA ALA A 297 16.78 2.62 28.05
C ALA A 297 15.36 2.22 27.60
N ASP A 298 14.31 2.77 28.23
CA ASP A 298 12.92 2.38 27.97
C ASP A 298 12.03 3.58 27.61
N PHE A 299 11.31 3.44 26.50
CA PHE A 299 10.36 4.40 25.94
C PHE A 299 8.96 3.78 25.74
N SER A 300 8.74 2.56 26.25
CA SER A 300 7.46 1.84 26.15
C SER A 300 6.28 2.64 26.73
N GLY A 301 6.52 3.38 27.83
CA GLY A 301 5.54 4.26 28.46
C GLY A 301 5.25 5.57 27.72
N TRP A 302 5.99 5.89 26.65
CA TRP A 302 5.72 7.09 25.86
C TRP A 302 4.65 6.80 24.81
N SER A 303 3.70 7.72 24.66
CA SER A 303 2.78 7.66 23.53
C SER A 303 3.53 7.95 22.23
N LEU A 304 2.99 7.49 21.09
CA LEU A 304 3.58 7.79 19.78
C LEU A 304 3.69 9.31 19.54
N ALA A 305 2.68 10.07 19.97
CA ALA A 305 2.70 11.53 19.88
C ALA A 305 3.83 12.14 20.72
N LYS A 306 4.03 11.65 21.95
CA LYS A 306 5.13 12.10 22.82
C LYS A 306 6.49 11.78 22.19
N LEU A 307 6.68 10.56 21.68
CA LEU A 307 7.91 10.18 20.97
C LEU A 307 8.18 11.09 19.76
N LYS A 308 7.18 11.35 18.91
CA LYS A 308 7.33 12.26 17.77
C LYS A 308 7.73 13.67 18.22
N ASN A 309 7.05 14.22 19.22
CA ASN A 309 7.30 15.58 19.68
C ASN A 309 8.70 15.76 20.27
N GLU A 310 9.15 14.83 21.11
CA GLU A 310 10.47 14.94 21.74
C GLU A 310 11.61 14.72 20.73
N ILE A 311 11.45 13.81 19.77
CA ILE A 311 12.42 13.65 18.67
C ILE A 311 12.49 14.93 17.81
N MET A 312 11.34 15.56 17.53
CA MET A 312 11.30 16.82 16.77
C MET A 312 12.01 17.95 17.51
N LYS A 313 11.74 18.13 18.81
CA LYS A 313 12.44 19.14 19.64
C LYS A 313 13.96 18.98 19.56
N LYS A 314 14.44 17.73 19.65
CA LYS A 314 15.89 17.49 19.54
C LYS A 314 16.43 17.85 18.16
N ALA A 315 15.69 17.54 17.10
CA ALA A 315 16.07 17.93 15.75
C ALA A 315 16.08 19.45 15.55
N GLU A 316 15.17 20.20 16.19
CA GLU A 316 15.16 21.66 16.18
C GLU A 316 16.43 22.25 16.82
N GLU A 317 16.95 21.64 17.89
CA GLU A 317 18.22 22.03 18.52
C GLU A 317 19.45 21.77 17.62
N GLU A 318 19.42 20.72 16.80
CA GLU A 318 20.51 20.36 15.89
C GLU A 318 20.50 21.17 14.58
N GLY A 319 19.35 21.73 14.21
CA GLY A 319 19.20 22.66 13.10
C GLY A 319 18.39 22.15 11.91
N PRO A 320 18.28 22.97 10.83
CA PRO A 320 17.27 22.77 9.78
C PRO A 320 17.34 21.44 9.02
N GLN A 321 18.54 20.89 8.83
CA GLN A 321 18.72 19.61 8.13
C GLN A 321 18.20 18.42 8.96
N ALA A 322 18.39 18.44 10.28
CA ALA A 322 17.87 17.42 11.18
C ALA A 322 16.33 17.47 11.21
N VAL A 323 15.75 18.68 11.32
CA VAL A 323 14.30 18.90 11.25
C VAL A 323 13.71 18.36 9.95
N ASN A 324 14.34 18.60 8.80
CA ASN A 324 13.85 18.07 7.53
C ASN A 324 13.88 16.53 7.48
N SER A 325 14.96 15.92 7.99
CA SER A 325 15.12 14.46 8.05
C SER A 325 14.06 13.81 8.94
N VAL A 326 13.78 14.39 10.11
CA VAL A 326 12.72 13.92 11.01
C VAL A 326 11.32 14.12 10.41
N ASN A 327 11.07 15.23 9.73
CA ASN A 327 9.80 15.44 9.02
C ASN A 327 9.59 14.43 7.88
N GLN A 328 10.64 14.11 7.12
CA GLN A 328 10.57 13.06 6.11
C GLN A 328 10.23 11.71 6.75
N LEU A 329 10.91 11.35 7.83
CA LEU A 329 10.61 10.14 8.59
C LEU A 329 9.13 10.10 9.01
N PHE A 330 8.60 11.20 9.57
CA PHE A 330 7.21 11.25 10.01
C PHE A 330 6.21 11.09 8.86
N ARG A 331 6.52 11.58 7.65
CA ARG A 331 5.71 11.33 6.45
C ARG A 331 5.75 9.86 6.03
N GLU A 332 6.92 9.23 6.05
CA GLU A 332 7.06 7.79 5.75
C GLU A 332 6.26 6.93 6.75
N MET A 333 6.29 7.31 8.02
CA MET A 333 5.53 6.64 9.08
C MET A 333 4.02 6.64 8.84
N GLU A 334 3.47 7.75 8.37
CA GLU A 334 2.04 7.90 8.08
C GLU A 334 1.60 6.98 6.94
N GLY A 335 2.50 6.68 5.99
CA GLY A 335 2.24 5.73 4.89
C GLY A 335 2.40 4.25 5.26
N ALA A 336 3.21 3.91 6.27
CA ALA A 336 3.55 2.52 6.60
C ALA A 336 2.49 1.76 7.41
N GLY A 337 1.54 2.49 7.99
CA GLY A 337 0.39 1.92 8.70
C GLY A 337 0.67 1.48 10.14
N TYR A 338 -0.24 0.65 10.65
CA TYR A 338 -0.29 0.24 12.05
C TYR A 338 -0.10 -1.27 12.23
N GLN A 339 0.17 -1.69 13.46
CA GLN A 339 0.35 -3.08 13.84
C GLN A 339 -0.49 -3.48 15.06
N TRP A 340 -0.88 -4.75 15.09
CA TRP A 340 -1.69 -5.37 16.14
C TRP A 340 -0.93 -6.48 16.83
N ASN A 341 -1.04 -6.61 18.15
CA ASN A 341 -0.45 -7.75 18.82
C ASN A 341 -1.31 -8.99 18.55
N ALA A 342 -0.64 -10.07 18.19
CA ALA A 342 -1.29 -11.34 17.90
C ALA A 342 -1.99 -11.92 19.15
N THR A 343 -1.47 -11.67 20.36
CA THR A 343 -1.96 -12.32 21.58
C THR A 343 -3.40 -11.95 21.92
N PRO A 344 -3.80 -10.66 22.00
CA PRO A 344 -5.21 -10.30 22.22
C PRO A 344 -6.16 -10.89 21.16
N ILE A 345 -5.74 -10.90 19.89
CA ILE A 345 -6.56 -11.46 18.80
C ILE A 345 -6.76 -12.96 18.97
N MET A 346 -5.67 -13.72 19.22
CA MET A 346 -5.74 -15.16 19.44
C MET A 346 -6.57 -15.51 20.68
N ASN A 347 -6.40 -14.75 21.78
CA ASN A 347 -7.19 -14.97 22.99
C ASN A 347 -8.67 -14.75 22.71
N TRP A 348 -9.03 -13.65 22.04
CA TRP A 348 -10.40 -13.40 21.63
C TRP A 348 -10.94 -14.55 20.77
N LEU A 349 -10.20 -14.96 19.73
CA LEU A 349 -10.62 -16.02 18.81
C LEU A 349 -10.85 -17.33 19.57
N SER A 350 -9.86 -17.73 20.38
CA SER A 350 -9.89 -18.94 21.21
C SER A 350 -11.10 -18.99 22.14
N HIS A 351 -11.45 -17.87 22.80
CA HIS A 351 -12.65 -17.79 23.65
C HIS A 351 -13.94 -17.89 22.82
N LYS A 352 -14.01 -17.21 21.67
CA LYS A 352 -15.22 -17.19 20.83
C LYS A 352 -15.50 -18.53 20.15
N ILE A 353 -14.47 -19.28 19.80
CA ILE A 353 -14.64 -20.60 19.19
C ILE A 353 -14.75 -21.73 20.21
N ALA A 354 -14.46 -21.49 21.50
CA ALA A 354 -14.47 -22.54 22.53
C ALA A 354 -15.75 -23.41 22.51
N PRO A 355 -16.97 -22.86 22.33
CA PRO A 355 -18.19 -23.67 22.24
C PRO A 355 -18.27 -24.59 21.00
N TYR A 356 -17.48 -24.29 19.96
CA TYR A 356 -17.45 -24.99 18.68
C TYR A 356 -16.15 -25.77 18.47
N PHE A 357 -15.22 -25.71 19.42
CA PHE A 357 -13.88 -26.26 19.26
C PHE A 357 -13.93 -27.78 19.28
N SER A 358 -13.33 -28.40 18.26
CA SER A 358 -13.24 -29.85 18.16
C SER A 358 -12.41 -30.43 19.31
N LYS A 359 -12.91 -31.51 19.92
CA LYS A 359 -12.13 -32.30 20.90
C LYS A 359 -11.07 -33.17 20.24
N ASP A 360 -11.13 -33.37 18.91
CA ASP A 360 -10.11 -34.10 18.18
C ASP A 360 -8.82 -33.27 18.13
N PRO A 361 -7.70 -33.74 18.73
CA PRO A 361 -6.45 -32.98 18.79
C PRO A 361 -5.83 -32.72 17.40
N ARG A 362 -6.30 -33.40 16.36
CA ARG A 362 -5.85 -33.26 14.97
C ARG A 362 -6.57 -32.15 14.21
N THR A 363 -7.66 -31.63 14.75
CA THR A 363 -8.35 -30.47 14.18
C THR A 363 -7.59 -29.20 14.53
N MET A 364 -7.14 -28.47 13.52
CA MET A 364 -6.34 -27.25 13.67
C MET A 364 -7.18 -26.04 13.29
N VAL A 365 -7.21 -25.01 14.12
CA VAL A 365 -7.95 -23.77 13.82
C VAL A 365 -6.97 -22.62 13.59
N VAL A 366 -7.09 -21.96 12.43
CA VAL A 366 -6.24 -20.84 12.04
C VAL A 366 -7.10 -19.66 11.63
N GLY A 367 -7.00 -18.54 12.34
CA GLY A 367 -7.50 -17.25 11.90
C GLY A 367 -6.59 -16.66 10.82
N ILE A 368 -7.12 -16.16 9.71
CA ILE A 368 -6.35 -15.53 8.63
C ILE A 368 -6.79 -14.08 8.42
N THR A 369 -5.83 -13.16 8.31
CA THR A 369 -6.11 -11.72 8.23
C THR A 369 -5.07 -10.94 7.42
N GLU A 370 -5.44 -9.72 7.04
CA GLU A 370 -4.59 -8.71 6.42
C GLU A 370 -4.00 -7.73 7.44
N LEU A 371 -4.34 -7.85 8.73
CA LEU A 371 -3.73 -7.03 9.79
C LEU A 371 -2.23 -7.33 9.89
N ASP A 372 -1.39 -6.30 9.93
CA ASP A 372 0.04 -6.47 10.21
C ASP A 372 0.23 -6.80 11.69
N ILE A 373 0.60 -8.04 12.01
CA ILE A 373 0.67 -8.51 13.39
C ILE A 373 2.10 -8.59 13.91
N PHE A 374 2.26 -8.40 15.23
CA PHE A 374 3.51 -8.63 15.94
C PHE A 374 3.29 -9.48 17.20
N SER A 375 4.38 -9.98 17.78
CA SER A 375 4.36 -10.68 19.07
C SER A 375 5.63 -10.38 19.85
N GLY A 376 5.48 -10.06 21.13
CA GLY A 376 6.57 -9.66 22.02
C GLY A 376 7.36 -8.48 21.44
N LYS A 377 8.69 -8.64 21.33
CA LYS A 377 9.60 -7.62 20.80
C LYS A 377 9.83 -7.72 19.28
N SER A 378 9.16 -8.63 18.58
CA SER A 378 9.35 -8.81 17.13
C SER A 378 8.82 -7.61 16.35
N ASN A 379 9.47 -7.25 15.23
CA ASN A 379 8.98 -6.18 14.34
C ASN A 379 7.65 -6.54 13.70
N PHE A 380 7.52 -7.79 13.25
CA PHE A 380 6.29 -8.39 12.76
C PHE A 380 6.42 -9.92 12.86
N VAL A 381 5.32 -10.64 12.70
CA VAL A 381 5.29 -12.10 12.57
C VAL A 381 4.29 -12.50 11.50
N PHE A 382 4.57 -13.55 10.73
CA PHE A 382 3.59 -14.08 9.77
C PHE A 382 2.52 -14.92 10.45
N SER A 383 2.88 -15.66 11.49
CA SER A 383 1.94 -16.46 12.24
C SER A 383 2.36 -16.69 13.69
N VAL A 384 1.38 -16.89 14.56
CA VAL A 384 1.57 -17.24 15.97
C VAL A 384 0.56 -18.33 16.34
N TYR A 385 0.96 -19.24 17.22
CA TYR A 385 0.12 -20.27 17.82
C TYR A 385 0.02 -20.02 19.33
N GLY A 386 -1.19 -20.07 19.88
CA GLY A 386 -1.47 -19.80 21.28
C GLY A 386 -2.96 -19.94 21.61
N GLY A 387 -3.49 -19.04 22.45
CA GLY A 387 -4.87 -19.08 22.92
C GLY A 387 -5.04 -19.86 24.23
N HIS A 388 -6.30 -20.11 24.61
CA HIS A 388 -6.66 -20.90 25.78
C HIS A 388 -6.25 -22.37 25.60
N LYS A 389 -5.89 -23.04 26.70
CA LYS A 389 -5.41 -24.44 26.67
C LYS A 389 -6.40 -25.41 26.03
N ASP A 390 -7.70 -25.17 26.26
CA ASP A 390 -8.79 -26.03 25.80
C ASP A 390 -9.25 -25.73 24.37
N SER A 391 -8.91 -24.56 23.85
CA SER A 391 -9.27 -24.13 22.48
C SER A 391 -8.10 -23.39 21.81
N PRO A 392 -6.93 -24.03 21.67
CA PRO A 392 -5.75 -23.36 21.12
C PRO A 392 -5.95 -23.08 19.63
N VAL A 393 -5.49 -21.91 19.21
CA VAL A 393 -5.64 -21.38 17.85
C VAL A 393 -4.31 -20.85 17.34
N SER A 394 -4.23 -20.71 16.03
CA SER A 394 -3.23 -19.86 15.40
C SER A 394 -3.87 -18.65 14.73
N ILE A 395 -3.06 -17.62 14.55
CA ILE A 395 -3.35 -16.53 13.63
C ILE A 395 -2.26 -16.47 12.55
N LEU A 396 -2.67 -16.23 11.31
CA LEU A 396 -1.82 -15.98 10.16
C LEU A 396 -2.15 -14.60 9.59
N SER A 397 -1.12 -13.79 9.39
CA SER A 397 -1.19 -12.55 8.65
C SER A 397 -0.44 -12.67 7.34
N TYR A 398 -1.10 -12.30 6.24
CA TYR A 398 -0.45 -12.14 4.94
C TYR A 398 -0.09 -10.68 4.63
N ALA A 399 -0.25 -9.75 5.59
CA ALA A 399 0.00 -8.32 5.38
C ALA A 399 1.38 -8.05 4.78
N LYS A 400 2.43 -8.55 5.43
CA LYS A 400 3.83 -8.37 5.00
C LYS A 400 4.24 -9.19 3.75
N MET A 401 3.33 -9.99 3.19
CA MET A 401 3.56 -10.74 1.95
C MET A 401 3.11 -9.96 0.70
N ARG A 402 2.35 -8.88 0.90
CA ARG A 402 1.72 -8.12 -0.18
C ARG A 402 2.72 -7.21 -0.89
N ALA A 403 2.50 -7.01 -2.18
CA ALA A 403 3.27 -6.11 -3.03
C ALA A 403 3.41 -4.71 -2.45
N LYS A 404 2.33 -4.15 -1.89
CA LYS A 404 2.32 -2.81 -1.29
C LYS A 404 3.34 -2.59 -0.15
N PHE A 405 3.80 -3.66 0.51
CA PHE A 405 4.81 -3.59 1.58
C PHE A 405 6.21 -4.01 1.14
N THR A 406 6.37 -4.46 -0.11
CA THR A 406 7.63 -5.03 -0.62
C THR A 406 8.24 -4.20 -1.74
N GLY A 407 7.50 -3.19 -2.24
CA GLY A 407 7.92 -2.39 -3.39
C GLY A 407 7.94 -3.17 -4.71
N ARG A 408 7.31 -4.35 -4.74
CA ARG A 408 7.21 -5.22 -5.92
C ARG A 408 5.85 -5.06 -6.60
N ASN A 409 5.73 -5.60 -7.80
CA ASN A 409 4.45 -5.69 -8.50
C ASN A 409 3.53 -6.70 -7.83
N GLN A 410 2.22 -6.46 -7.91
CA GLN A 410 1.22 -7.37 -7.34
C GLN A 410 1.22 -8.68 -8.11
N SER A 411 1.16 -9.79 -7.36
CA SER A 411 1.03 -11.13 -7.92
C SER A 411 0.24 -11.98 -6.93
N ARG A 412 -1.04 -12.21 -7.25
CA ARG A 412 -1.93 -13.06 -6.46
C ARG A 412 -1.38 -14.48 -6.31
N ALA A 413 -0.77 -15.04 -7.35
CA ALA A 413 -0.14 -16.35 -7.30
C ALA A 413 1.00 -16.41 -6.26
N ARG A 414 1.89 -15.41 -6.25
CA ARG A 414 2.97 -15.29 -5.26
C ARG A 414 2.42 -15.10 -3.84
N LEU A 415 1.42 -14.22 -3.69
CA LEU A 415 0.79 -13.96 -2.38
C LEU A 415 0.14 -15.22 -1.80
N THR A 416 -0.63 -15.95 -2.61
CA THR A 416 -1.29 -17.19 -2.19
C THR A 416 -0.28 -18.31 -1.92
N ASP A 417 0.81 -18.41 -2.69
CA ASP A 417 1.92 -19.34 -2.39
C ASP A 417 2.57 -19.04 -1.04
N ASN A 418 2.90 -17.78 -0.79
CA ASN A 418 3.53 -17.36 0.46
C ASN A 418 2.60 -17.59 1.67
N ALA A 419 1.31 -17.26 1.53
CA ALA A 419 0.32 -17.50 2.57
C ALA A 419 0.09 -19.00 2.82
N ALA A 420 0.05 -19.84 1.78
CA ALA A 420 -0.06 -21.29 1.94
C ALA A 420 1.18 -21.90 2.61
N LYS A 421 2.38 -21.44 2.25
CA LYS A 421 3.63 -21.85 2.90
C LYS A 421 3.65 -21.50 4.38
N GLU A 422 3.14 -20.34 4.78
CA GLU A 422 3.05 -19.96 6.20
C GLU A 422 1.82 -20.54 6.92
N LEU A 423 0.81 -21.01 6.19
CA LEU A 423 -0.29 -21.78 6.78
C LEU A 423 0.22 -23.14 7.31
N VAL A 424 1.29 -23.68 6.74
CA VAL A 424 1.98 -24.88 7.24
C VAL A 424 2.45 -24.71 8.70
N PRO A 425 3.33 -23.76 9.05
CA PRO A 425 3.70 -23.54 10.43
C PRO A 425 2.57 -23.02 11.33
N ALA A 426 1.61 -22.29 10.79
CA ALA A 426 0.44 -21.87 11.55
C ALA A 426 -0.44 -23.07 11.97
N SER A 427 -0.54 -24.12 11.17
CA SER A 427 -1.38 -25.29 11.46
C SER A 427 -0.62 -26.39 12.22
N LEU A 428 0.50 -26.87 11.68
CA LEU A 428 1.19 -28.08 12.16
C LEU A 428 1.76 -27.96 13.57
N LYS A 429 1.95 -26.74 14.08
CA LYS A 429 2.44 -26.52 15.46
C LYS A 429 1.49 -27.11 16.51
N LYS A 430 0.17 -27.12 16.24
CA LYS A 430 -0.84 -27.75 17.10
C LYS A 430 -0.64 -29.27 17.22
N LEU A 431 -0.10 -29.91 16.18
CA LEU A 431 0.13 -31.35 16.12
C LEU A 431 1.45 -31.78 16.78
N ASN A 432 2.17 -30.86 17.44
CA ASN A 432 3.47 -31.10 18.07
C ASN A 432 4.52 -31.69 17.11
N ILE A 433 4.38 -31.45 15.80
CA ILE A 433 5.39 -31.83 14.82
C ILE A 433 6.57 -30.84 14.98
N PRO A 434 7.81 -31.29 15.21
CA PRO A 434 8.99 -30.42 15.25
C PRO A 434 9.20 -29.74 13.90
N ARG A 435 9.65 -28.48 13.94
CA ARG A 435 9.96 -27.73 12.72
C ARG A 435 11.07 -28.41 11.92
N SER A 436 10.99 -28.27 10.60
CA SER A 436 12.00 -28.78 9.69
C SER A 436 13.28 -27.95 9.81
N ILE A 437 14.44 -28.63 9.85
CA ILE A 437 15.76 -28.01 9.68
C ILE A 437 16.11 -27.79 8.20
N ASP A 438 15.47 -28.51 7.28
CA ASP A 438 15.62 -28.30 5.84
C ASP A 438 15.05 -26.93 5.46
N PRO A 439 15.88 -26.02 4.93
CA PRO A 439 15.45 -24.67 4.62
C PRO A 439 14.46 -24.61 3.44
N LEU A 440 14.37 -25.63 2.59
CA LEU A 440 13.44 -25.66 1.47
C LEU A 440 12.03 -26.10 1.90
N CYS A 441 11.89 -26.68 3.10
CA CYS A 441 10.60 -27.13 3.61
C CYS A 441 9.72 -25.93 4.06
N PRO A 442 8.42 -25.89 3.67
CA PRO A 442 7.45 -24.91 4.15
C PRO A 442 7.39 -24.75 5.67
N TYR A 443 7.58 -25.86 6.40
CA TYR A 443 7.52 -25.89 7.87
C TYR A 443 8.80 -25.41 8.58
N SER A 444 9.85 -25.06 7.82
CA SER A 444 11.03 -24.40 8.39
C SER A 444 10.71 -22.98 8.85
N TYR A 445 11.54 -22.41 9.73
CA TYR A 445 11.32 -21.05 10.22
C TYR A 445 11.60 -19.99 9.14
N SER A 446 10.68 -19.02 9.01
CA SER A 446 10.87 -17.77 8.26
C SER A 446 11.06 -16.61 9.23
N ASN A 447 12.19 -15.93 9.16
CA ASN A 447 12.44 -14.66 9.86
C ASN A 447 12.15 -13.42 9.00
N GLY A 448 11.70 -13.61 7.77
CA GLY A 448 11.38 -12.53 6.84
C GLY A 448 10.86 -13.06 5.50
N LEU A 449 10.42 -12.14 4.63
CA LEU A 449 9.80 -12.50 3.36
C LEU A 449 10.77 -13.21 2.40
N GLN A 450 12.01 -12.75 2.33
CA GLN A 450 13.03 -13.40 1.47
C GLN A 450 13.20 -14.88 1.83
N ARG A 451 13.21 -15.19 3.13
CA ARG A 451 13.32 -16.56 3.61
C ARG A 451 12.08 -17.40 3.30
N LEU A 452 10.90 -16.80 3.39
CA LEU A 452 9.64 -17.43 3.01
C LEU A 452 9.62 -17.80 1.51
N GLU A 453 10.10 -16.90 0.66
CA GLU A 453 10.11 -17.11 -0.79
C GLU A 453 11.06 -18.22 -1.24
N GLN A 454 12.17 -18.43 -0.51
CA GLN A 454 13.11 -19.53 -0.76
C GLN A 454 12.55 -20.93 -0.46
N LYS A 455 11.49 -21.03 0.37
CA LYS A 455 10.84 -22.31 0.65
C LYS A 455 10.15 -22.82 -0.61
N THR A 456 10.20 -24.13 -0.83
CA THR A 456 9.44 -24.82 -1.88
C THR A 456 7.98 -25.02 -1.46
N LEU A 457 7.19 -25.73 -2.27
CA LEU A 457 5.85 -26.22 -1.91
C LEU A 457 5.87 -27.70 -1.47
N ASN A 458 7.04 -28.25 -1.15
CA ASN A 458 7.20 -29.65 -0.78
C ASN A 458 7.66 -29.78 0.67
N LEU A 459 6.98 -30.61 1.45
CA LEU A 459 7.43 -30.94 2.80
C LEU A 459 8.70 -31.78 2.77
N SER A 460 9.59 -31.55 3.73
CA SER A 460 10.70 -32.45 3.99
C SER A 460 10.21 -33.82 4.46
N GLU A 461 11.00 -34.84 4.16
CA GLU A 461 10.66 -36.23 4.46
C GLU A 461 10.26 -36.49 5.92
N PRO A 462 10.96 -35.93 6.94
CA PRO A 462 10.58 -36.16 8.34
C PRO A 462 9.22 -35.58 8.71
N VAL A 463 8.85 -34.43 8.13
CA VAL A 463 7.55 -33.79 8.39
C VAL A 463 6.43 -34.58 7.71
N ARG A 464 6.66 -34.99 6.46
CA ARG A 464 5.72 -35.82 5.68
C ARG A 464 5.38 -37.12 6.41
N LYS A 465 6.39 -37.87 6.87
CA LYS A 465 6.20 -39.12 7.63
C LYS A 465 5.38 -38.93 8.91
N LYS A 466 5.56 -37.82 9.62
CA LYS A 466 4.76 -37.51 10.83
C LYS A 466 3.30 -37.24 10.51
N ILE A 467 3.01 -36.53 9.42
CA ILE A 467 1.64 -36.32 8.94
C ILE A 467 0.99 -37.65 8.54
N GLU A 468 1.70 -38.50 7.80
CA GLU A 468 1.19 -39.82 7.40
C GLU A 468 0.89 -40.72 8.61
N LYS A 469 1.71 -40.68 9.65
CA LYS A 469 1.42 -41.39 10.91
C LYS A 469 0.09 -40.95 11.53
N LEU A 470 -0.15 -39.63 11.60
CA LEU A 470 -1.40 -39.07 12.13
C LEU A 470 -2.63 -39.42 11.28
N LYS A 471 -2.46 -39.65 9.97
CA LYS A 471 -3.52 -40.15 9.09
C LYS A 471 -3.84 -41.62 9.37
N MET A 472 -2.83 -42.46 9.60
CA MET A 472 -3.01 -43.89 9.87
C MET A 472 -3.63 -44.17 11.24
N GLU A 473 -3.35 -43.35 12.26
CA GLU A 473 -3.95 -43.45 13.60
C GLU A 473 -5.49 -43.28 13.59
N VAL A 474 -6.10 -42.83 12.48
CA VAL A 474 -7.56 -42.84 12.25
C VAL A 474 -8.14 -44.26 12.18
N SER A 475 -7.37 -45.26 11.72
CA SER A 475 -7.89 -46.60 11.45
C SER A 475 -8.09 -47.48 12.68
N HIS A 476 -7.64 -47.05 13.88
CA HIS A 476 -7.76 -47.83 15.12
C HIS A 476 -8.84 -47.29 16.09
N TYR A 477 -9.53 -46.21 15.73
CA TYR A 477 -10.59 -45.59 16.54
C TYR A 477 -11.96 -45.58 15.84
N ARG A 478 -12.15 -46.40 14.80
CA ARG A 478 -13.45 -46.67 14.20
C ARG A 478 -13.91 -48.06 14.53
#